data_AF-A0A672IGR7-F1
#
_entry.id   AF-A0A672IGR7-F1
#
_cell.length_a   1.000
_cell.length_b   1.000
_cell.length_c   1.000
_cell.angle_alpha   90.00
_cell.angle_beta   90.00
_cell.angle_gamma   90.00
#
_symmetry.space_group_name_H-M   'P 1'
#
loop_
_entity.id
_entity.type
_entity.pdbx_description
1 polymer ?
#
loop_
_entity_poly.entity_id
_entity_poly.type
_entity_poly.pdbx_seq_one_letter_code
_entity_poly.pdbx_strand_id
1 'polypeptide(L)'
;MATCVLLRSLSSNFHTVKPLLARSAQLSPLQLALQTCFRRTLASSCRLSAALKFTDKHEWIRVEDGGIGTVGISNFAQEALGDVVYCGLPEVGTQLAQQEEFGALESVKAASELYSPLTGEVVEINTLLADKPGLVNISCYKDGWLMKMTITNPTELDALMDEAAYERYIRSIEN
;
A
#
# COMPACT_ATOMS: atom_id res chain seq x y z
N MET A 1 10.58 71.13 16.52
CA MET A 1 9.58 70.05 16.34
C MET A 1 8.88 69.87 17.68
N ALA A 2 7.84 70.65 17.94
CA ALA A 2 6.42 70.35 17.66
C ALA A 2 5.73 69.55 18.79
N THR A 3 4.95 70.30 19.59
CA THR A 3 3.58 69.98 20.13
C THR A 3 3.43 68.87 21.18
N CYS A 4 2.47 68.83 22.11
CA CYS A 4 1.42 69.70 22.67
C CYS A 4 0.92 68.94 23.94
N VAL A 5 0.84 69.55 25.13
CA VAL A 5 -0.42 69.97 25.81
C VAL A 5 -1.38 68.85 26.26
N LEU A 6 -1.50 68.69 27.60
CA LEU A 6 -2.70 68.60 28.49
C LEU A 6 -3.91 67.69 28.07
N LEU A 7 -4.79 67.13 28.90
CA LEU A 7 -5.40 67.51 30.20
C LEU A 7 -6.33 66.33 30.66
N ARG A 8 -6.47 66.13 31.98
CA ARG A 8 -7.67 65.80 32.82
C ARG A 8 -8.88 65.05 32.17
N SER A 9 -9.36 63.91 32.71
CA SER A 9 -10.13 63.67 33.97
C SER A 9 -11.67 63.65 33.79
N LEU A 10 -12.33 62.76 34.56
CA LEU A 10 -13.72 62.74 35.07
C LEU A 10 -14.84 61.97 34.31
N SER A 11 -15.30 60.87 34.96
CA SER A 11 -16.68 60.51 35.43
C SER A 11 -17.91 60.74 34.52
N SER A 12 -19.08 60.09 34.61
CA SER A 12 -19.66 58.93 35.31
C SER A 12 -21.14 58.86 34.86
N ASN A 13 -21.71 57.64 34.85
CA ASN A 13 -23.11 57.30 35.18
C ASN A 13 -24.31 57.64 34.25
N PHE A 14 -25.39 56.91 34.58
CA PHE A 14 -26.83 57.03 34.29
C PHE A 14 -27.38 56.04 33.23
N HIS A 15 -27.96 54.89 33.63
CA HIS A 15 -29.35 54.65 34.08
C HIS A 15 -30.45 55.00 33.06
N THR A 16 -31.18 54.00 32.56
CA THR A 16 -32.61 54.10 32.17
C THR A 16 -33.25 52.69 32.23
N VAL A 17 -34.57 52.67 32.37
CA VAL A 17 -35.45 51.72 33.08
C VAL A 17 -36.47 51.05 32.11
N LYS A 18 -36.83 49.77 32.37
CA LYS A 18 -38.10 48.96 32.17
C LYS A 18 -39.08 49.28 31.00
N PRO A 19 -39.84 48.32 30.38
CA PRO A 19 -40.98 47.64 31.07
C PRO A 19 -41.51 46.25 30.58
N LEU A 20 -42.25 45.62 31.52
CA LEU A 20 -43.50 44.82 31.52
C LEU A 20 -44.01 43.96 30.32
N LEU A 21 -44.35 42.70 30.69
CA LEU A 21 -45.54 41.87 30.39
C LEU A 21 -45.99 41.67 28.92
N ALA A 22 -46.09 40.40 28.48
CA ALA A 22 -47.38 39.69 28.35
C ALA A 22 -47.29 38.34 27.62
N ARG A 23 -48.10 37.39 28.11
CA ARG A 23 -48.98 36.44 27.38
C ARG A 23 -48.40 35.30 26.52
N SER A 24 -48.64 34.10 27.06
CA SER A 24 -49.38 32.97 26.48
C SER A 24 -48.85 32.24 25.23
N ALA A 25 -48.66 30.93 25.46
CA ALA A 25 -49.09 29.79 24.63
C ALA A 25 -48.61 29.73 23.18
N GLN A 26 -47.89 28.66 22.86
CA GLN A 26 -48.40 27.65 21.91
C GLN A 26 -47.49 26.42 21.89
N LEU A 27 -48.08 25.27 22.25
CA LEU A 27 -47.60 23.95 21.89
C LEU A 27 -47.90 23.73 20.41
N SER A 28 -46.90 23.30 19.64
CA SER A 28 -47.11 22.70 18.32
C SER A 28 -46.37 21.36 18.21
N PRO A 29 -46.98 20.37 17.55
CA PRO A 29 -46.52 18.99 17.56
C PRO A 29 -45.66 18.67 16.32
N LEU A 30 -44.96 17.54 16.40
CA LEU A 30 -44.48 16.73 15.27
C LEU A 30 -43.54 17.43 14.28
N GLN A 31 -42.23 17.29 14.52
CA GLN A 31 -41.28 17.15 13.40
C GLN A 31 -40.58 15.81 13.53
N LEU A 32 -41.14 14.87 12.77
CA LEU A 32 -40.46 13.77 12.07
C LEU A 32 -38.95 13.74 12.34
N ALA A 33 -38.53 12.77 13.16
CA ALA A 33 -37.16 12.32 13.13
C ALA A 33 -36.88 11.87 11.70
N LEU A 34 -36.21 12.72 10.92
CA LEU A 34 -35.43 12.29 9.78
C LEU A 34 -34.46 11.26 10.35
N GLN A 35 -34.84 9.99 10.23
CA GLN A 35 -33.92 8.89 10.32
C GLN A 35 -32.82 9.24 9.34
N THR A 36 -31.70 9.69 9.90
CA THR A 36 -30.42 9.67 9.24
C THR A 36 -30.26 8.24 8.78
N CYS A 37 -30.57 8.00 7.51
CA CYS A 37 -30.05 6.86 6.78
C CYS A 37 -28.54 7.02 6.85
N PHE A 38 -27.97 6.46 7.91
CA PHE A 38 -26.57 6.26 8.08
C PHE A 38 -26.17 5.38 6.90
N ARG A 39 -25.74 6.04 5.81
CA ARG A 39 -25.07 5.38 4.69
C ARG A 39 -23.89 4.68 5.32
N ARG A 40 -24.04 3.39 5.61
CA ARG A 40 -22.92 2.49 5.82
C ARG A 40 -22.19 2.42 4.49
N THR A 41 -21.28 3.36 4.26
CA THR A 41 -20.17 3.11 3.36
C THR A 41 -19.39 1.97 3.99
N LEU A 42 -19.64 0.74 3.52
CA LEU A 42 -18.68 -0.34 3.65
C LEU A 42 -17.47 0.11 2.81
N ALA A 43 -16.55 0.83 3.44
CA ALA A 43 -15.19 0.85 2.96
C ALA A 43 -14.71 -0.59 3.13
N SER A 44 -14.68 -1.34 2.03
CA SER A 44 -13.94 -2.58 1.94
C SER A 44 -12.47 -2.20 2.12
N SER A 45 -12.03 -2.13 3.36
CA SER A 45 -10.62 -2.09 3.69
C SER A 45 -10.08 -3.45 3.28
N CYS A 46 -9.59 -3.55 2.04
CA CYS A 46 -8.73 -4.65 1.62
C CYS A 46 -7.55 -4.65 2.60
N ARG A 47 -7.59 -5.55 3.58
CA ARG A 47 -6.45 -5.78 4.46
C ARG A 47 -5.45 -6.51 3.60
N LEU A 48 -4.56 -5.76 2.98
CA LEU A 48 -3.44 -6.32 2.24
C LEU A 48 -2.69 -7.25 3.20
N SER A 49 -2.65 -8.52 2.83
CA SER A 49 -2.13 -9.58 3.67
C SER A 49 -0.61 -9.54 3.68
N ALA A 50 -0.01 -9.48 4.87
CA ALA A 50 1.44 -9.61 5.07
C ALA A 50 1.99 -11.03 4.75
N ALA A 51 1.12 -12.00 4.47
CA ALA A 51 1.52 -13.34 4.07
C ALA A 51 2.07 -13.37 2.64
N LEU A 52 3.03 -14.28 2.40
CA LEU A 52 3.55 -14.55 1.07
C LEU A 52 2.48 -15.13 0.16
N LYS A 53 2.46 -14.64 -1.06
CA LYS A 53 1.67 -15.16 -2.18
C LYS A 53 2.61 -15.57 -3.31
N PHE A 54 2.23 -16.59 -4.05
CA PHE A 54 3.09 -17.22 -5.05
C PHE A 54 2.40 -17.33 -6.41
N THR A 55 3.19 -17.22 -7.47
CA THR A 55 2.79 -17.49 -8.85
C THR A 55 3.10 -18.94 -9.23
N ASP A 56 2.53 -19.39 -10.35
CA ASP A 56 2.88 -20.66 -11.00
C ASP A 56 4.30 -20.66 -11.61
N LYS A 57 4.86 -19.47 -11.83
CA LYS A 57 6.22 -19.19 -12.31
C LYS A 57 7.27 -19.11 -11.20
N HIS A 58 6.88 -19.42 -9.96
CA HIS A 58 7.76 -19.50 -8.79
C HIS A 58 8.33 -18.16 -8.28
N GLU A 59 7.70 -17.04 -8.65
CA GLU A 59 7.87 -15.76 -7.96
C GLU A 59 6.96 -15.68 -6.73
N TRP A 60 7.39 -14.89 -5.75
CA TRP A 60 6.61 -14.54 -4.58
C TRP A 60 6.38 -13.04 -4.51
N ILE A 61 5.26 -12.68 -3.89
CA ILE A 61 4.96 -11.31 -3.50
C ILE A 61 4.53 -11.27 -2.03
N ARG A 62 5.06 -10.29 -1.30
CA ARG A 62 4.65 -9.96 0.07
C ARG A 62 4.17 -8.53 0.10
N VAL A 63 2.92 -8.31 0.51
CA VAL A 63 2.35 -6.97 0.58
C VAL A 63 2.53 -6.39 1.98
N GLU A 64 3.14 -5.23 2.05
CA GLU A 64 3.37 -4.50 3.30
C GLU A 64 2.22 -3.52 3.59
N ASP A 65 2.16 -3.07 4.85
CA ASP A 65 1.22 -2.04 5.30
C ASP A 65 1.52 -0.73 4.55
N GLY A 66 0.78 -0.47 3.47
CA GLY A 66 1.00 0.69 2.61
C GLY A 66 0.69 0.48 1.13
N GLY A 67 0.31 -0.73 0.69
CA GLY A 67 0.00 -0.96 -0.72
C GLY A 67 1.20 -1.30 -1.60
N ILE A 68 2.37 -1.49 -0.98
CA ILE A 68 3.60 -1.84 -1.68
C ILE A 68 3.82 -3.35 -1.57
N GLY A 69 3.95 -4.00 -2.72
CA GLY A 69 4.31 -5.40 -2.84
C GLY A 69 5.81 -5.57 -3.08
N THR A 70 6.48 -6.33 -2.23
CA THR A 70 7.87 -6.76 -2.47
C THR A 70 7.84 -8.07 -3.25
N VAL A 71 8.59 -8.15 -4.34
CA VAL A 71 8.64 -9.29 -5.27
C VAL A 71 10.02 -9.94 -5.23
N GLY A 72 10.06 -11.27 -5.32
CA GLY A 72 11.30 -12.04 -5.50
C GLY A 72 11.04 -13.44 -6.04
N ILE A 73 12.07 -14.28 -6.11
CA ILE A 73 11.92 -15.69 -6.51
C ILE A 73 11.95 -16.63 -5.30
N SER A 74 11.25 -17.76 -5.41
CA SER A 74 11.19 -18.77 -4.35
C SER A 74 12.50 -19.55 -4.17
N ASN A 75 12.60 -20.27 -3.05
CA ASN A 75 13.71 -21.20 -2.83
C ASN A 75 13.79 -22.29 -3.91
N PHE A 76 12.65 -22.80 -4.36
CA PHE A 76 12.60 -23.81 -5.42
C PHE A 76 13.19 -23.27 -6.73
N ALA A 77 12.83 -22.04 -7.11
CA ALA A 77 13.34 -21.40 -8.31
C ALA A 77 14.86 -21.18 -8.27
N GLN A 78 15.40 -20.68 -7.15
CA GLN A 78 16.84 -20.42 -7.06
C GLN A 78 17.66 -21.72 -7.07
N GLU A 79 17.15 -22.81 -6.46
CA GLU A 79 17.81 -24.12 -6.52
C GLU A 79 17.85 -24.68 -7.94
N ALA A 80 16.76 -24.52 -8.69
CA ALA A 80 16.66 -24.95 -10.08
C ALA A 80 17.59 -24.15 -11.00
N LEU A 81 17.71 -22.83 -10.80
CA LEU A 81 18.66 -21.97 -11.52
C LEU A 81 20.11 -22.33 -11.16
N GLY A 82 20.40 -22.57 -9.89
CA GLY A 82 21.75 -22.68 -9.36
C GLY A 82 22.36 -21.30 -9.08
N ASP A 83 23.69 -21.22 -9.11
CA ASP A 83 24.44 -20.03 -8.69
C ASP A 83 24.20 -18.84 -9.63
N VAL A 84 23.48 -17.82 -9.12
CA VAL A 84 23.07 -16.65 -9.89
C VAL A 84 24.25 -15.70 -10.04
N VAL A 85 24.56 -15.36 -11.30
CA VAL A 85 25.70 -14.50 -11.66
C VAL A 85 25.27 -13.16 -12.22
N TYR A 86 24.01 -13.01 -12.64
CA TYR A 86 23.48 -11.77 -13.17
C TYR A 86 21.99 -11.61 -12.85
N CYS A 87 21.58 -10.36 -12.59
CA CYS A 87 20.20 -9.97 -12.33
C CYS A 87 19.83 -8.78 -13.22
N GLY A 88 19.00 -9.01 -14.23
CA GLY A 88 18.37 -7.97 -15.04
C GLY A 88 17.09 -7.50 -14.37
N LEU A 89 17.10 -6.29 -13.83
CA LEU A 89 15.96 -5.66 -13.13
C LEU A 89 15.42 -4.48 -13.95
N PRO A 90 14.12 -4.11 -13.77
CA PRO A 90 13.51 -3.02 -14.50
C PRO A 90 13.95 -1.66 -13.93
N GLU A 91 13.58 -0.57 -14.60
CA GLU A 91 13.79 0.77 -14.07
C GLU A 91 12.71 1.15 -13.04
N VAL A 92 13.06 2.00 -12.08
CA VAL A 92 12.05 2.58 -11.17
C VAL A 92 11.15 3.52 -11.97
N GLY A 93 9.83 3.38 -11.78
CA GLY A 93 8.81 4.08 -12.55
C GLY A 93 8.28 3.32 -13.76
N THR A 94 8.81 2.11 -14.04
CA THR A 94 8.25 1.25 -15.09
C THR A 94 6.85 0.76 -14.70
N GLN A 95 5.90 0.90 -15.63
CA GLN A 95 4.56 0.33 -15.52
C GLN A 95 4.59 -1.12 -16.00
N LEU A 96 4.07 -2.03 -15.20
CA LEU A 96 3.99 -3.46 -15.49
C LEU A 96 2.55 -3.95 -15.37
N ALA A 97 2.10 -4.74 -16.33
CA ALA A 97 0.89 -5.53 -16.24
C ALA A 97 1.15 -6.88 -15.57
N GLN A 98 0.12 -7.50 -14.99
CA GLN A 98 0.21 -8.88 -14.53
C GLN A 98 0.69 -9.80 -15.67
N GLN A 99 1.63 -10.69 -15.35
CA GLN A 99 2.31 -11.61 -16.28
C GLN A 99 3.16 -10.93 -17.36
N GLU A 100 3.42 -9.62 -17.25
CA GLU A 100 4.39 -8.95 -18.11
C GLU A 100 5.82 -9.28 -17.66
N GLU A 101 6.70 -9.53 -18.62
CA GLU A 101 8.13 -9.73 -18.38
C GLU A 101 8.77 -8.41 -17.93
N PHE A 102 9.49 -8.43 -16.82
CA PHE A 102 10.16 -7.22 -16.30
C PHE A 102 11.68 -7.35 -16.23
N GLY A 103 12.22 -8.56 -16.39
CA GLY A 103 13.63 -8.83 -16.16
C GLY A 103 13.99 -10.30 -16.34
N ALA A 104 15.23 -10.64 -16.00
CA ALA A 104 15.75 -12.00 -16.10
C ALA A 104 16.82 -12.28 -15.04
N LEU A 105 16.92 -13.54 -14.61
CA LEU A 105 18.02 -14.04 -13.81
C LEU A 105 18.87 -14.99 -14.63
N GLU A 106 20.19 -14.81 -14.58
CA GLU A 106 21.13 -15.72 -15.24
C GLU A 106 22.06 -16.35 -14.21
N SER A 107 22.30 -17.63 -14.43
CA SER A 107 23.22 -18.46 -13.66
C SER A 107 24.24 -19.08 -14.60
N VAL A 108 25.21 -19.82 -14.04
CA VAL A 108 26.17 -20.60 -14.84
C VAL A 108 25.50 -21.77 -15.59
N LYS A 109 24.26 -22.15 -15.21
CA LYS A 109 23.57 -23.34 -15.72
C LYS A 109 22.38 -23.02 -16.61
N ALA A 110 21.68 -21.95 -16.31
CA ALA A 110 20.39 -21.60 -16.91
C ALA A 110 20.15 -20.08 -16.85
N ALA A 111 19.21 -19.61 -17.67
CA ALA A 111 18.61 -18.29 -17.57
C ALA A 111 17.08 -18.45 -17.47
N SER A 112 16.43 -17.58 -16.72
CA SER A 112 14.97 -17.53 -16.62
C SER A 112 14.50 -16.10 -16.70
N GLU A 113 13.46 -15.87 -17.51
CA GLU A 113 12.71 -14.62 -17.50
C GLU A 113 11.92 -14.50 -16.18
N LEU A 114 11.65 -13.25 -15.78
CA LEU A 114 10.90 -12.89 -14.58
C LEU A 114 9.61 -12.18 -14.96
N TYR A 115 8.50 -12.61 -14.38
CA TYR A 115 7.17 -12.07 -14.69
C TYR A 115 6.55 -11.34 -13.51
N SER A 116 5.86 -10.23 -13.80
CA SER A 116 5.21 -9.44 -12.77
C SER A 116 4.01 -10.20 -12.20
N PRO A 117 3.92 -10.40 -10.87
CA PRO A 117 2.79 -11.11 -10.27
C PRO A 117 1.48 -10.31 -10.36
N LEU A 118 1.57 -8.98 -10.38
CA LEU A 118 0.43 -8.05 -10.34
C LEU A 118 0.65 -6.88 -11.31
N THR A 119 -0.43 -6.15 -11.58
CA THR A 119 -0.40 -4.89 -12.33
C THR A 119 -0.04 -3.71 -11.40
N GLY A 120 0.98 -2.94 -11.77
CA GLY A 120 1.47 -1.81 -10.96
C GLY A 120 2.68 -1.07 -11.51
N GLU A 121 3.23 -0.19 -10.67
CA GLU A 121 4.42 0.63 -10.95
C GLU A 121 5.59 0.17 -10.09
N VAL A 122 6.78 0.02 -10.68
CA VAL A 122 8.01 -0.27 -9.93
C VAL A 122 8.41 0.95 -9.08
N VAL A 123 8.46 0.80 -7.76
CA VAL A 123 8.82 1.90 -6.84
C VAL A 123 10.25 1.82 -6.34
N GLU A 124 10.82 0.61 -6.29
CA GLU A 124 12.16 0.38 -5.77
C GLU A 124 12.74 -0.89 -6.39
N ILE A 125 14.05 -0.92 -6.62
CA ILE A 125 14.79 -2.11 -7.06
C ILE A 125 15.92 -2.41 -6.09
N ASN A 126 16.30 -3.68 -5.98
CA ASN A 126 17.41 -4.08 -5.13
C ASN A 126 18.75 -3.86 -5.84
N THR A 127 19.30 -2.66 -5.69
CA THR A 127 20.59 -2.28 -6.30
C THR A 127 21.77 -3.10 -5.81
N LEU A 128 21.65 -3.78 -4.66
CA LEU A 128 22.70 -4.65 -4.13
C LEU A 128 22.96 -5.88 -5.01
N LEU A 129 21.97 -6.30 -5.80
CA LEU A 129 22.09 -7.47 -6.67
C LEU A 129 23.03 -7.25 -7.86
N ALA A 130 23.30 -5.99 -8.23
CA ALA A 130 24.28 -5.66 -9.25
C ALA A 130 25.70 -6.07 -8.84
N ASP A 131 26.04 -5.91 -7.56
CA ASP A 131 27.35 -6.27 -7.01
C ASP A 131 27.36 -7.68 -6.39
N LYS A 132 26.21 -8.16 -5.91
CA LYS A 132 26.06 -9.41 -5.15
C LYS A 132 24.85 -10.22 -5.60
N PRO A 133 24.85 -10.77 -6.83
CA PRO A 133 23.73 -11.55 -7.35
C PRO A 133 23.45 -12.82 -6.52
N GLY A 134 24.47 -13.42 -5.90
CA GLY A 134 24.34 -14.61 -5.04
C GLY A 134 23.48 -14.40 -3.78
N LEU A 135 23.07 -13.17 -3.45
CA LEU A 135 22.06 -12.92 -2.40
C LEU A 135 20.73 -13.62 -2.71
N VAL A 136 20.39 -13.76 -4.00
CA VAL A 136 19.22 -14.51 -4.44
C VAL A 136 19.26 -15.97 -3.98
N ASN A 137 20.44 -16.60 -4.02
CA ASN A 137 20.61 -17.98 -3.57
C ASN A 137 20.62 -18.12 -2.03
N ILE A 138 21.19 -17.14 -1.31
CA ILE A 138 21.40 -17.23 0.14
C ILE A 138 20.19 -16.74 0.94
N SER A 139 19.44 -15.76 0.43
CA SER A 139 18.34 -15.11 1.16
C SER A 139 17.20 -14.65 0.24
N CYS A 140 16.69 -15.57 -0.59
CA CYS A 140 15.62 -15.33 -1.55
C CYS A 140 14.37 -14.62 -0.99
N TYR A 141 13.99 -14.83 0.28
CA TYR A 141 12.81 -14.22 0.92
C TYR A 141 13.12 -12.95 1.75
N LYS A 142 14.40 -12.64 1.93
CA LYS A 142 14.90 -11.51 2.75
C LYS A 142 15.69 -10.55 1.88
N ASP A 143 17.02 -10.66 1.88
CA ASP A 143 17.93 -9.73 1.21
C ASP A 143 17.99 -9.93 -0.32
N GLY A 144 17.48 -11.04 -0.83
CA GLY A 144 17.40 -11.40 -2.25
C GLY A 144 16.09 -11.00 -2.94
N TRP A 145 15.34 -10.03 -2.39
CA TRP A 145 14.20 -9.43 -3.10
C TRP A 145 14.67 -8.71 -4.37
N LEU A 146 13.82 -8.66 -5.40
CA LEU A 146 14.19 -8.15 -6.72
C LEU A 146 13.72 -6.71 -6.93
N MET A 147 12.42 -6.49 -6.72
CA MET A 147 11.80 -5.18 -6.86
C MET A 147 10.66 -5.00 -5.86
N LYS A 148 10.26 -3.75 -5.63
CA LYS A 148 9.00 -3.39 -4.99
C LYS A 148 8.13 -2.66 -5.99
N MET A 149 6.83 -2.90 -5.92
CA MET A 149 5.87 -2.27 -6.81
C MET A 149 4.61 -1.82 -6.07
N THR A 150 3.92 -0.82 -6.63
CA THR A 150 2.54 -0.51 -6.25
C THR A 150 1.59 -1.58 -6.75
N ILE A 151 0.40 -1.65 -6.17
CA ILE A 151 -0.65 -2.58 -6.57
C ILE A 151 -1.83 -1.77 -7.09
N THR A 152 -2.04 -1.80 -8.40
CA THR A 152 -3.15 -1.08 -9.03
C THR A 152 -4.46 -1.83 -8.88
N ASN A 153 -4.40 -3.17 -8.99
CA ASN A 153 -5.57 -4.03 -8.95
C ASN A 153 -5.45 -5.09 -7.85
N PRO A 154 -6.03 -4.88 -6.66
CA PRO A 154 -5.87 -5.79 -5.53
C PRO A 154 -6.58 -7.13 -5.71
N THR A 155 -7.53 -7.27 -6.65
CA THR A 155 -8.22 -8.55 -6.88
C THR A 155 -7.32 -9.59 -7.52
N GLU A 156 -6.23 -9.17 -8.17
CA GLU A 156 -5.23 -10.08 -8.74
C GLU A 156 -4.51 -10.89 -7.66
N LEU A 157 -4.46 -10.41 -6.40
CA LEU A 157 -3.91 -11.17 -5.28
C LEU A 157 -4.72 -12.42 -4.94
N ASP A 158 -6.02 -12.42 -5.21
CA ASP A 158 -6.90 -13.55 -4.92
C ASP A 158 -6.64 -14.72 -5.89
N ALA A 159 -6.04 -14.44 -7.05
CA ALA A 159 -5.64 -15.46 -8.02
C ALA A 159 -4.30 -16.14 -7.65
N LEU A 160 -3.51 -15.54 -6.75
CA LEU A 160 -2.21 -16.07 -6.34
C LEU A 160 -2.34 -17.17 -5.28
N MET A 161 -1.42 -18.12 -5.33
CA MET A 161 -1.35 -19.22 -4.38
C MET A 161 -0.90 -18.71 -3.01
N ASP A 162 -1.49 -19.25 -1.95
CA ASP A 162 -0.87 -19.17 -0.62
C ASP A 162 0.27 -20.18 -0.51
N GLU A 163 1.04 -20.07 0.57
CA GLU A 163 2.19 -20.95 0.85
C GLU A 163 1.81 -22.43 0.82
N ALA A 164 0.69 -22.80 1.45
CA ALA A 164 0.23 -24.18 1.50
C ALA A 164 -0.19 -24.72 0.12
N ALA A 165 -0.80 -23.90 -0.73
CA ALA A 165 -1.12 -24.24 -2.11
C ALA A 165 0.15 -24.37 -2.95
N TYR A 166 1.12 -23.49 -2.76
CA TYR A 166 2.39 -23.51 -3.46
C TYR A 166 3.23 -24.75 -3.13
N GLU A 167 3.28 -25.17 -1.85
CA GLU A 167 3.93 -26.42 -1.46
C GLU A 167 3.31 -27.65 -2.14
N ARG A 168 1.97 -27.67 -2.26
CA ARG A 168 1.27 -28.74 -2.99
C ARG A 168 1.59 -28.71 -4.48
N TYR A 169 1.69 -27.51 -5.06
CA TYR A 169 2.05 -27.31 -6.46
C TYR A 169 3.47 -27.82 -6.75
N ILE A 170 4.48 -27.43 -5.95
CA ILE A 170 5.86 -27.93 -6.11
C ILE A 170 5.90 -29.46 -6.03
N ARG A 171 5.27 -30.05 -5.02
CA ARG A 171 5.23 -31.51 -4.84
C ARG A 171 4.58 -32.23 -6.04
N SER A 172 3.67 -31.57 -6.76
CA SER A 172 3.04 -32.14 -7.95
C SER A 172 3.94 -32.11 -9.19
N ILE A 173 4.95 -31.23 -9.21
CA ILE A 173 5.92 -31.10 -10.31
C ILE A 173 7.11 -32.05 -10.12
N GLU A 174 7.47 -32.35 -8.87
CA GLU A 174 8.60 -33.24 -8.54
C GLU A 174 8.32 -34.74 -8.79
N ASN A 175 7.07 -35.12 -9.09
CA ASN A 175 6.63 -36.50 -9.32
C ASN A 175 6.32 -36.78 -10.80
#